data_AF-A0A7V0WEB8-F1
#
_entry.id   AF-A0A7V0WEB8-F1
#
_cell.length_a   1.000
_cell.length_b   1.000
_cell.length_c   1.000
_cell.angle_alpha   90.00
_cell.angle_beta   90.00
_cell.angle_gamma   90.00
#
_symmetry.space_group_name_H-M   'P 1'
#
loop_
_entity.id
_entity.type
_entity.pdbx_description
1 polymer ?
#
loop_
_entity_poly.entity_id
_entity_poly.type
_entity_poly.pdbx_seq_one_letter_code
_entity_poly.pdbx_strand_id
1 'polypeptide(L)' 'MKILVQNYSNGNLEMLEVPMITSSKGLLVETKASLVSVGTEKAMIDVAKKSLLGKALDTPLPISAQGYFG' A
#
# COMPACT_ATOMS: atom_id res chain seq x y z
N MET A 1 17.51 -9.72 -7.10
CA MET A 1 16.05 -9.87 -7.24
C MET A 1 15.49 -8.57 -7.77
N LYS A 2 14.53 -8.64 -8.68
CA LYS A 2 13.93 -7.45 -9.29
C LYS A 2 12.68 -7.05 -8.54
N ILE A 3 12.54 -5.77 -8.24
CA ILE A 3 11.34 -5.20 -7.65
C ILE A 3 10.86 -4.03 -8.52
N LEU A 4 9.54 -3.91 -8.67
CA LEU A 4 8.92 -2.74 -9.29
C LEU A 4 8.53 -1.77 -8.16
N VAL A 5 9.10 -0.58 -8.17
CA VAL A 5 8.85 0.46 -7.17
C VAL A 5 8.06 1.60 -7.80
N GLN A 6 7.04 2.08 -7.08
CA GLN A 6 6.25 3.23 -7.48
C GLN A 6 6.56 4.42 -6.58
N ASN A 7 6.93 5.54 -7.20
CA ASN A 7 7.05 6.81 -6.52
C ASN A 7 5.72 7.58 -6.59
N TYR A 8 4.99 7.63 -5.49
CA TYR A 8 3.68 8.29 -5.43
C TYR A 8 3.74 9.83 -5.52
N SER A 9 4.91 10.44 -5.31
CA SER A 9 5.06 11.90 -5.38
C SER A 9 5.09 12.42 -6.82
N ASN A 10 5.59 11.61 -7.76
CA ASN A 10 5.74 11.99 -9.18
C ASN A 10 5.11 11.00 -10.17
N GLY A 11 4.64 9.83 -9.71
CA GLY A 11 3.99 8.81 -10.54
C GLY A 11 4.94 7.85 -11.26
N ASN A 12 6.25 7.96 -11.05
CA ASN A 12 7.23 7.13 -11.76
C ASN A 12 7.22 5.68 -11.26
N LEU A 13 7.39 4.75 -12.20
CA LEU A 13 7.62 3.33 -11.95
C LEU A 13 9.04 2.97 -12.35
N GLU A 14 9.77 2.34 -11.44
CA GLU A 14 11.17 1.99 -11.63
C GLU A 14 11.41 0.53 -11.24
N MET A 15 12.21 -0.17 -12.05
CA MET A 15 12.64 -1.53 -11.75
C MET A 15 14.00 -1.46 -11.05
N LEU A 16 14.05 -1.91 -9.81
CA LEU A 16 15.28 -1.95 -9.03
C LEU A 16 15.80 -3.39 -8.93
N GLU A 17 17.11 -3.55 -9.07
CA GLU A 17 17.79 -4.80 -8.74
C GLU A 17 18.31 -4.70 -7.31
N VAL A 18 17.83 -5.57 -6.42
CA VAL A 18 18.17 -5.57 -4.99
C VAL A 18 18.73 -6.94 -4.57
N PRO A 19 19.56 -7.01 -3.53
CA PRO A 19 20.00 -8.28 -2.97
C PRO A 19 18.80 -9.09 -2.46
N MET A 20 18.93 -10.42 -2.49
CA MET A 20 17.90 -11.31 -1.96
C MET A 20 17.78 -11.13 -0.45
N ILE A 21 16.56 -10.90 0.04
CA ILE A 21 16.31 -10.73 1.46
C ILE A 21 16.07 -12.10 2.08
N THR A 22 16.91 -12.49 3.04
CA THR A 22 16.70 -13.69 3.86
C THR A 22 15.97 -13.31 5.13
N SER A 23 14.92 -14.04 5.49
CA SER A 23 14.26 -13.84 6.78
C SER A 23 14.81 -14.80 7.84
N SER A 24 15.10 -14.27 9.03
CA SER A 24 15.39 -15.09 10.22
C SER A 24 14.12 -15.61 10.90
N LYS A 25 12.96 -15.01 10.60
CA LYS A 25 11.63 -15.39 11.11
C LYS A 25 10.56 -15.13 10.05
N GLY A 26 9.95 -16.18 9.51
CA GLY A 26 8.89 -16.11 8.50
C GLY A 26 9.13 -17.06 7.32
N LEU A 27 8.32 -16.92 6.27
CA LEU A 27 8.43 -17.72 5.05
C LEU A 27 8.96 -16.85 3.91
N LEU A 28 9.85 -17.43 3.12
CA LEU A 28 10.28 -16.84 1.86
C LEU A 28 9.35 -17.31 0.74
N VAL A 29 8.78 -16.37 0.00
CA VAL A 29 7.84 -16.65 -1.10
C VAL A 29 8.42 -16.14 -2.40
N GLU A 30 8.42 -17.00 -3.42
CA GLU A 30 8.80 -16.63 -4.78
C GLU A 30 7.55 -16.14 -5.54
N THR A 31 7.55 -14.87 -5.94
CA THR A 31 6.47 -14.29 -6.75
C THR A 31 6.56 -14.80 -8.19
N LYS A 32 5.59 -15.62 -8.63
CA LYS A 32 5.49 -16.12 -10.01
C LYS A 32 4.77 -15.16 -10.96
N ALA A 33 3.77 -14.45 -10.44
CA ALA A 33 2.99 -13.47 -11.18
C ALA A 33 2.44 -12.41 -10.22
N SER A 34 2.15 -11.23 -10.76
CA SER A 34 1.48 -10.14 -10.06
C SER A 34 0.32 -9.64 -10.92
N LEU A 35 -0.74 -9.17 -10.27
CA LEU A 35 -1.89 -8.56 -10.94
C LEU A 35 -2.03 -7.11 -10.50
N VAL A 36 -2.37 -6.24 -11.46
CA VAL A 36 -2.60 -4.81 -11.26
C VAL A 36 -4.05 -4.52 -11.66
N SER A 37 -4.75 -3.65 -10.94
CA SER A 37 -6.18 -3.40 -11.15
C SER A 37 -6.52 -1.92 -11.04
N VAL A 38 -6.97 -1.33 -12.15
CA VAL A 38 -7.19 0.12 -12.29
C VAL A 38 -7.99 0.73 -11.12
N GLY A 39 -8.98 -0.01 -10.61
CA GLY A 39 -9.78 0.42 -9.46
C GLY A 39 -8.95 0.62 -8.19
N THR A 40 -8.05 -0.31 -7.88
CA THR A 40 -7.15 -0.24 -6.72
C THR A 40 -6.12 0.88 -6.88
N GLU A 41 -5.53 1.03 -8.07
CA GLU A 41 -4.55 2.13 -8.28
C GLU A 41 -5.21 3.50 -8.18
N LYS A 42 -6.43 3.66 -8.71
CA LYS A 42 -7.20 4.89 -8.55
C LYS A 42 -7.52 5.16 -7.08
N ALA A 43 -8.00 4.15 -6.34
CA ALA A 43 -8.30 4.30 -4.92
C ALA A 43 -7.06 4.71 -4.11
N MET A 44 -5.89 4.15 -4.40
CA MET A 44 -4.62 4.52 -3.78
C MET A 44 -4.26 5.99 -4.03
N ILE A 45 -4.45 6.49 -5.25
CA ILE A 45 -4.21 7.90 -5.59
C ILE A 45 -5.19 8.82 -4.85
N ASP A 46 -6.47 8.45 -4.80
CA ASP A 46 -7.51 9.22 -4.13
C ASP A 46 -7.23 9.34 -2.61
N VAL A 47 -6.75 8.26 -1.98
CA VAL A 47 -6.28 8.28 -0.59
C VAL A 47 -5.03 9.17 -0.45
N ALA A 48 -4.04 9.04 -1.34
CA ALA A 48 -2.80 9.80 -1.27
C ALA A 48 -3.01 11.33 -1.33
N LYS A 49 -4.02 11.79 -2.07
CA LYS A 49 -4.40 13.21 -2.22
C LYS A 49 -5.09 13.80 -0.97
N LYS A 50 -5.58 12.98 -0.04
CA LYS A 50 -6.28 13.46 1.16
C LYS A 50 -5.33 13.94 2.25
N SER A 51 -5.78 14.91 3.06
CA SER A 51 -5.11 15.30 4.30
C SER A 51 -5.11 14.14 5.30
N LEU A 52 -4.28 14.19 6.35
CA LEU A 52 -4.25 13.14 7.39
C LEU A 52 -5.64 12.90 8.00
N LEU A 53 -6.41 13.97 8.26
CA LEU A 53 -7.79 13.88 8.73
C LEU A 53 -8.69 13.21 7.69
N GLY A 54 -8.57 13.60 6.40
CA GLY A 54 -9.34 12.99 5.32
C GLY A 54 -9.05 11.49 5.16
N LYS A 55 -7.79 11.06 5.35
CA LYS A 55 -7.41 9.64 5.35
C LYS A 55 -8.02 8.88 6.53
N ALA A 56 -8.02 9.50 7.72
CA ALA A 56 -8.58 8.88 8.93
C ALA A 56 -10.10 8.67 8.83
N LEU A 57 -10.83 9.59 8.18
CA LEU A 57 -12.28 9.47 7.97
C LEU A 57 -12.67 8.38 6.96
N ASP A 58 -11.83 8.16 5.94
CA ASP A 58 -12.03 7.13 4.91
C ASP A 58 -11.69 5.71 5.38
N THR A 59 -10.88 5.61 6.44
CA THR A 59 -10.48 4.33 7.02
C THR A 59 -11.57 3.87 7.97
N PRO A 60 -12.06 2.61 7.91
CA PRO A 60 -13.03 2.12 8.87
C PRO A 60 -12.47 2.23 10.29
N LEU A 61 -13.13 3.00 11.14
CA LEU A 61 -12.76 3.16 12.54
C LEU A 61 -13.06 1.88 13.32
N PRO A 62 -12.25 1.54 14.34
CA PRO A 62 -12.55 0.42 15.22
C PRO A 62 -13.91 0.64 15.90
N ILE A 63 -14.66 -0.45 16.10
CA ILE A 63 -16.01 -0.46 16.70
C ILE A 63 -16.01 0.25 18.07
N SER A 64 -14.91 0.19 18.82
CA SER A 64 -14.74 0.90 20.10
C SER A 64 -14.79 2.43 20.00
N ALA A 65 -14.49 3.01 18.84
CA ALA A 65 -14.53 4.45 18.62
C ALA A 65 -15.92 4.97 18.20
N GLN A 66 -16.86 4.07 17.84
CA GLN A 66 -18.22 4.45 17.41
C GLN A 66 -19.19 4.68 18.59
N GLY A 67 -18.86 4.19 19.79
CA GLY A 67 -19.69 4.31 20.99
C GLY A 67 -19.56 5.61 21.79
N TYR A 68 -18.69 6.55 21.37
CA TYR A 68 -18.47 7.83 22.08
C TYR A 68 -19.36 8.98 21.60
N PHE A 69 -20.24 8.72 20.62
CA PHE A 69 -21.25 9.67 20.12
C PHE A 69 -22.68 9.23 20.52
N GLY A 70 -22.87 8.89 21.79
CA GLY A 70 -24.17 8.57 22.40
C GLY A 70 -24.51 9.53 23.52
#